data_AF-A0A352C5L0-F1
#
_entry.id   AF-A0A352C5L0-F1
#
_cell.length_a   1.000
_cell.length_b   1.000
_cell.length_c   1.000
_cell.angle_alpha   90.00
_cell.angle_beta   90.00
_cell.angle_gamma   90.00
#
_symmetry.space_group_name_H-M   'P 1'
#
loop_
_entity.id
_entity.type
_entity.pdbx_description
1 polymer ?
#
loop_
_entity_poly.entity_id
_entity_poly.type
_entity_poly.pdbx_seq_one_letter_code
_entity_poly.pdbx_strand_id
1 'polypeptide(L)'
;MHSMLLPAISTSSLDGYIQYVNQIPMLTAEEEVQLATDYHENQNLESARTLVLAHLRYVVRVARGYLGYGLPLHDLIQEGNIGLMKAVKR
;
A
#
# COMPACT_ATOMS: atom_id res chain seq x y z
N MET A 1 11.66 15.39 -11.44
CA MET A 1 10.79 15.03 -10.29
C MET A 1 9.60 14.26 -10.83
N HIS A 2 9.65 12.92 -10.83
CA HIS A 2 8.54 12.09 -11.27
C HIS A 2 7.62 11.80 -10.08
N SER A 3 6.40 12.33 -10.17
CA SER A 3 5.30 12.06 -9.25
C SER A 3 4.99 10.56 -9.21
N MET A 4 5.04 9.94 -8.03
CA MET A 4 4.52 8.60 -7.78
C MET A 4 2.99 8.66 -7.89
N LEU A 5 2.45 8.32 -9.07
CA LEU A 5 1.02 8.14 -9.25
C LEU A 5 0.59 6.81 -8.63
N LEU A 6 0.22 6.87 -7.35
CA LEU A 6 -0.64 5.86 -6.75
C LEU A 6 -2.03 5.93 -7.39
N PRO A 7 -2.78 4.81 -7.43
CA PRO A 7 -4.19 4.87 -7.79
C PRO A 7 -4.91 5.84 -6.85
N ALA A 8 -5.47 6.93 -7.40
CA ALA A 8 -6.21 7.91 -6.63
C ALA A 8 -7.58 7.33 -6.26
N ILE A 9 -7.92 7.30 -4.96
CA ILE A 9 -9.24 6.86 -4.49
C ILE A 9 -10.25 7.99 -4.75
N SER A 10 -11.18 7.77 -5.68
CA SER A 10 -12.39 8.60 -5.82
C SER A 10 -13.54 7.95 -5.04
N THR A 11 -14.40 8.75 -4.41
CA THR A 11 -15.52 8.28 -3.58
C THR A 11 -16.52 7.39 -4.33
N SER A 12 -16.57 7.48 -5.66
CA SER A 12 -17.36 6.62 -6.55
C SER A 12 -16.70 5.28 -6.92
N SER A 13 -15.51 4.96 -6.37
CA SER A 13 -14.76 3.75 -6.72
C SER A 13 -14.02 3.05 -5.57
N LEU A 14 -14.35 3.32 -4.29
CA LEU A 14 -13.71 2.65 -3.14
C LEU A 14 -13.76 1.12 -3.25
N ASP A 15 -14.89 0.56 -3.68
CA ASP A 15 -15.03 -0.88 -3.90
C ASP A 15 -14.12 -1.38 -5.04
N GLY A 16 -13.96 -0.59 -6.10
CA GLY A 16 -13.02 -0.86 -7.19
C GLY A 16 -11.56 -0.84 -6.72
N TYR A 17 -11.20 0.10 -5.86
CA TYR A 17 -9.89 0.13 -5.22
C TYR A 17 -9.66 -1.12 -4.36
N ILE A 18 -10.62 -1.49 -3.51
CA ILE A 18 -10.53 -2.69 -2.67
C ILE A 18 -10.42 -3.96 -3.52
N GLN A 19 -11.18 -4.04 -4.62
CA GLN A 19 -11.10 -5.16 -5.55
C GLN A 19 -9.72 -5.24 -6.20
N TYR A 20 -9.18 -4.11 -6.66
CA TYR A 20 -7.85 -4.03 -7.26
C TYR A 20 -6.76 -4.51 -6.29
N VAL A 21 -6.71 -3.99 -5.06
CA VAL A 21 -5.64 -4.36 -4.11
C VAL A 21 -5.71 -5.82 -3.67
N ASN A 22 -6.90 -6.43 -3.68
CA ASN A 22 -7.07 -7.85 -3.39
C ASN A 22 -6.57 -8.77 -4.52
N GLN A 23 -6.48 -8.27 -5.75
CA GLN A 23 -5.98 -9.02 -6.91
C GLN A 23 -4.46 -9.01 -7.04
N ILE A 24 -3.78 -8.09 -6.34
CA ILE A 24 -2.32 -8.03 -6.32
C ILE A 24 -1.82 -9.39 -5.76
N PRO A 25 -0.76 -10.01 -6.30
CA PRO A 25 -0.17 -11.22 -5.72
C PRO A 25 0.43 -10.96 -4.33
N MET A 26 0.44 -11.98 -3.47
CA MET A 26 1.20 -11.93 -2.22
C MET A 26 2.67 -12.21 -2.53
N LEU A 27 3.55 -11.55 -1.79
CA LEU A 27 4.96 -11.88 -1.81
C LEU A 27 5.24 -13.03 -0.83
N THR A 28 6.22 -13.87 -1.15
CA THR A 28 6.84 -14.75 -0.14
C THR A 28 7.79 -13.94 0.74
N ALA A 29 8.17 -14.51 1.88
CA ALA A 29 9.13 -13.88 2.78
C ALA A 29 10.48 -13.63 2.09
N GLU A 30 10.91 -14.56 1.22
CA GLU A 30 12.14 -14.43 0.44
C GLU A 30 12.06 -13.28 -0.58
N GLU A 31 10.93 -13.14 -1.28
CA GLU A 31 10.69 -12.04 -2.22
C GLU A 31 10.69 -10.69 -1.50
N GLU A 32 10.06 -10.61 -0.32
CA GLU A 32 10.07 -9.40 0.50
C GLU A 32 11.49 -8.97 0.90
N VAL A 33 12.29 -9.92 1.39
CA VAL A 33 13.70 -9.65 1.75
C VAL A 33 14.46 -9.18 0.52
N GLN A 34 14.31 -9.86 -0.61
CA GLN A 34 15.02 -9.50 -1.84
C GLN A 34 14.68 -8.09 -2.32
N LEU A 35 13.39 -7.74 -2.36
CA LEU A 35 12.94 -6.40 -2.78
C LEU A 35 13.37 -5.32 -1.79
N ALA A 36 13.35 -5.62 -0.48
CA ALA A 36 13.78 -4.68 0.55
C ALA A 36 15.29 -4.41 0.47
N THR A 37 16.10 -5.46 0.31
CA THR A 37 17.54 -5.33 0.10
C THR A 37 17.85 -4.54 -1.17
N ASP A 38 17.22 -4.87 -2.29
CA ASP A 38 17.44 -4.17 -3.56
C ASP A 38 17.04 -2.68 -3.49
N TYR A 39 15.93 -2.35 -2.83
CA TYR A 39 15.59 -0.95 -2.60
C TYR A 39 16.61 -0.25 -1.72
N HIS A 40 17.06 -0.89 -0.64
CA HIS A 40 18.03 -0.31 0.29
C HIS A 40 19.38 -0.01 -0.38
N GLU A 41 19.92 -0.99 -1.10
CA GLU A 41 21.25 -0.92 -1.72
C GLU A 41 21.27 -0.09 -3.00
N ASN A 42 20.26 -0.28 -3.86
CA ASN A 42 20.26 0.27 -5.23
C ASN A 42 19.30 1.44 -5.39
N GLN A 43 18.55 1.82 -4.35
CA GLN A 43 17.48 2.82 -4.41
C GLN A 43 16.45 2.51 -5.51
N ASN A 44 16.23 1.21 -5.78
CA ASN A 44 15.34 0.75 -6.84
C ASN A 44 13.87 1.05 -6.50
N LEU A 45 13.32 2.08 -7.13
CA LEU A 45 11.95 2.53 -6.88
C LEU A 45 10.89 1.49 -7.27
N GLU A 46 11.18 0.60 -8.22
CA GLU A 46 10.24 -0.46 -8.59
C GLU A 46 10.18 -1.55 -7.52
N SER A 47 11.27 -1.81 -6.81
CA SER A 47 11.28 -2.72 -5.66
C SER A 47 10.47 -2.16 -4.49
N ALA A 48 10.65 -0.87 -4.18
CA ALA A 48 9.80 -0.17 -3.21
C ALA A 48 8.32 -0.17 -3.63
N ARG A 49 8.03 0.09 -4.91
CA ARG A 49 6.67 0.06 -5.45
C ARG A 49 6.03 -1.32 -5.27
N THR A 50 6.76 -2.38 -5.59
CA THR A 50 6.27 -3.76 -5.48
C THR A 50 5.97 -4.12 -4.03
N LEU A 51 6.87 -3.77 -3.09
CA LEU A 51 6.63 -3.92 -1.66
C LEU A 51 5.36 -3.19 -1.21
N VAL A 52 5.20 -1.91 -1.57
CA VAL A 52 4.02 -1.13 -1.19
C VAL A 52 2.75 -1.77 -1.75
N LEU A 53 2.72 -2.12 -3.05
CA LEU A 53 1.55 -2.70 -3.72
C LEU A 53 1.11 -4.01 -3.06
N ALA A 54 2.04 -4.93 -2.78
CA ALA A 54 1.73 -6.22 -2.15
C ALA A 54 1.06 -6.07 -0.78
N HIS A 55 1.38 -5.00 -0.05
CA HIS A 55 0.90 -4.71 1.30
C HIS A 55 -0.36 -3.85 1.36
N LEU A 56 -0.87 -3.30 0.24
CA LEU A 56 -2.08 -2.47 0.27
C LEU A 56 -3.30 -3.21 0.82
N ARG A 57 -3.43 -4.51 0.56
CA ARG A 57 -4.54 -5.30 1.14
C ARG A 57 -4.48 -5.35 2.66
N TYR A 58 -3.28 -5.34 3.24
CA TYR A 58 -3.08 -5.34 4.69
C TYR A 58 -3.53 -4.01 5.28
N VAL A 59 -3.24 -2.89 4.60
CA VAL A 59 -3.77 -1.57 4.98
C VAL A 59 -5.29 -1.58 5.05
N VAL A 60 -5.97 -2.12 4.02
CA VAL A 60 -7.43 -2.24 4.02
C VAL A 60 -7.94 -3.08 5.20
N ARG A 61 -7.28 -4.21 5.49
CA ARG A 61 -7.63 -5.06 6.64
C ARG A 61 -7.52 -4.31 7.96
N VAL A 62 -6.42 -3.58 8.18
CA VAL A 62 -6.20 -2.79 9.40
C VAL A 62 -7.21 -1.65 9.51
N ALA A 63 -7.41 -0.89 8.42
CA ALA A 63 -8.36 0.23 8.38
C ALA A 63 -9.79 -0.18 8.74
N ARG A 64 -10.24 -1.37 8.29
CA ARG A 64 -11.56 -1.92 8.65
C ARG A 64 -11.74 -2.12 10.16
N GLY A 65 -10.65 -2.36 10.90
CA GLY A 65 -10.69 -2.48 12.37
C GLY A 65 -10.98 -1.16 13.09
N TYR A 66 -10.85 -0.03 12.42
CA TYR A 66 -11.14 1.32 12.95
C TYR A 66 -12.51 1.86 12.50
N LEU A 67 -13.35 1.04 11.88
CA LEU A 67 -14.74 1.41 11.62
C LEU A 67 -15.49 1.67 12.93
N GLY A 68 -16.36 2.68 12.94
CA GLY A 68 -17.14 3.07 14.12
C GLY A 68 -16.49 4.14 15.00
N TYR A 69 -15.22 4.53 14.74
CA TYR A 69 -14.53 5.61 15.46
C TYR A 69 -14.77 7.01 14.88
N GLY A 70 -15.78 7.18 14.01
CA GLY A 70 -16.17 8.47 13.45
C GLY A 70 -15.41 8.91 12.20
N LEU A 71 -14.49 8.09 11.69
CA LEU A 71 -13.76 8.36 10.44
C LEU A 71 -14.30 7.52 9.26
N PRO A 72 -14.45 8.11 8.06
CA PRO A 72 -14.75 7.36 6.85
C PRO A 72 -13.66 6.33 6.51
N LEU A 73 -14.06 5.18 5.97
CA LEU A 73 -13.11 4.10 5.62
C LEU A 73 -12.06 4.53 4.60
N HIS A 74 -12.43 5.37 3.64
CA HIS A 74 -11.48 5.85 2.63
C HIS A 74 -10.37 6.70 3.26
N ASP A 75 -10.68 7.54 4.25
CA ASP A 75 -9.67 8.33 4.97
C ASP A 75 -8.72 7.44 5.76
N LEU A 76 -9.26 6.43 6.46
CA LEU A 76 -8.45 5.45 7.19
C LEU A 76 -7.50 4.69 6.27
N ILE A 77 -7.97 4.29 5.08
CA ILE A 77 -7.15 3.63 4.07
C ILE A 77 -6.08 4.57 3.53
N GLN A 78 -6.41 5.82 3.24
CA GLN A 78 -5.46 6.81 2.72
C GLN A 78 -4.34 7.10 3.72
N GLU A 79 -4.66 7.31 4.99
CA GLU A 79 -3.66 7.49 6.05
C GLU A 79 -2.80 6.24 6.23
N GLY A 80 -3.41 5.05 6.19
CA GLY A 80 -2.69 3.78 6.24
C GLY A 80 -1.72 3.60 5.07
N ASN A 81 -2.12 3.99 3.85
CA ASN A 81 -1.26 3.93 2.67
C ASN A 81 -0.05 4.87 2.81
N ILE A 82 -0.27 6.09 3.33
CA ILE A 82 0.81 7.04 3.61
C ILE A 82 1.76 6.48 4.67
N GLY A 83 1.22 5.86 5.72
CA GLY A 83 2.00 5.18 6.76
C GLY A 83 2.87 4.06 6.19
N LEU A 84 2.30 3.21 5.33
CA LEU A 84 3.01 2.14 4.63
C LEU A 84 4.15 2.68 3.76
N MET A 85 3.90 3.73 2.96
CA MET A 85 4.95 4.35 2.14
C MET A 85 6.10 4.88 2.98
N LYS A 86 5.80 5.46 4.16
CA LYS A 86 6.84 5.93 5.08
C LYS A 86 7.61 4.77 5.71
N ALA A 87 6.94 3.64 5.98
CA ALA A 87 7.58 2.45 6.53
C ALA A 87 8.56 1.82 5.53
N VAL A 88 8.20 1.72 4.25
CA VAL A 88 9.09 1.17 3.21
C VAL A 88 10.34 2.03 2.96
N LYS A 89 10.25 3.34 3.24
CA LYS A 89 11.38 4.28 3.08
C LYS A 89 12.36 4.32 4.26
N ARG A 90 12.02 3.68 5.38
CA ARG A 90 12.86 3.66 6.59
C ARG A 90 13.77 2.45 6.57
#